data_AF-K2RDX0-F1
#
_entry.id   AF-K2RDX0-F1
#
_cell.length_a   1.000
_cell.length_b   1.000
_cell.length_c   1.000
_cell.angle_alpha   90.00
_cell.angle_beta   90.00
_cell.angle_gamma   90.00
#
_symmetry.space_group_name_H-M   'P 1'
#
loop_
_entity.id
_entity.type
_entity.pdbx_description
1 polymer ?
#
loop_
_entity_poly.entity_id
_entity_poly.type
_entity_poly.pdbx_seq_one_letter_code
_entity_poly.pdbx_strand_id
1 'polypeptide(L)'
;MFLFYVVNIWLVGMCVPYDDPDLNNAEGTLASPFIIAVKRGGQPALAHLLNALVFLTVLSCGVTSFYVASRALTSMADLGIIHGVFGRKDGKGRPVVALVVSGVLGGGLTYLNCNDTATVVYGWFSSLVSFFFRMVEDKRV
;
A
#
# COMPACT_ATOMS: atom_id res chain seq x y z
N MET A 1 -3.81 2.25 16.94
CA MET A 1 -3.09 2.83 15.78
C MET A 1 -2.55 4.22 16.09
N PHE A 2 -3.39 5.18 16.54
CA PHE A 2 -2.94 6.54 16.88
C PHE A 2 -1.75 6.61 17.86
N LEU A 3 -1.86 5.98 19.04
CA LEU A 3 -0.78 5.98 20.04
C LEU A 3 0.53 5.39 19.51
N PHE A 4 0.45 4.32 18.70
CA PHE A 4 1.61 3.71 18.08
C PHE A 4 2.33 4.70 17.15
N TYR A 5 1.61 5.43 16.30
CA TYR A 5 2.20 6.44 15.43
C TYR A 5 2.83 7.60 16.20
N VAL A 6 2.16 8.12 17.23
CA VAL A 6 2.66 9.25 18.02
C VAL A 6 3.95 8.89 18.76
N VAL A 7 3.97 7.74 19.45
CA VAL A 7 5.16 7.27 20.17
C VAL A 7 6.31 6.99 19.21
N ASN A 8 6.00 6.45 18.03
CA ASN A 8 7.01 6.09 17.06
C ASN A 8 7.67 7.32 16.41
N ILE A 9 6.89 8.34 16.01
CA ILE A 9 7.43 9.62 15.53
C ILE A 9 8.27 10.30 16.62
N TRP A 10 7.82 10.27 17.87
CA TRP A 10 8.58 10.84 18.99
C TRP A 10 9.93 10.14 19.19
N LEU A 11 9.96 8.80 19.14
CA LEU A 11 11.20 8.02 19.29
C LEU A 11 12.17 8.24 18.13
N VAL A 12 11.66 8.31 16.89
CA VAL A 12 12.48 8.60 15.70
C VAL A 12 13.04 10.02 15.75
N GLY A 13 12.23 11.00 16.17
CA GLY A 13 12.65 12.41 16.30
C GLY A 13 13.73 12.64 17.35
N MET A 14 13.84 11.79 18.37
CA MET A 14 14.97 11.82 19.31
C MET A 14 16.24 11.16 18.74
N CYS A 15 16.11 10.20 17.82
CA CYS A 15 17.25 9.47 17.25
C CYS A 15 17.86 10.15 16.01
N VAL A 16 17.12 10.99 15.30
CA VAL A 16 17.58 11.64 14.06
C VAL A 16 17.50 13.16 14.20
N PRO A 17 18.62 13.91 14.15
CA PRO A 17 18.61 15.36 14.14
C PRO A 17 17.97 15.88 12.84
N TYR A 18 17.28 17.01 12.96
CA TYR A 18 16.50 17.61 11.86
C TYR A 18 17.37 18.14 10.70
N ASP A 19 18.69 18.29 10.91
CA ASP A 19 19.65 18.90 9.98
C ASP A 19 20.36 17.86 9.06
N ASP A 20 19.84 16.63 8.96
CA ASP A 20 20.45 15.60 8.13
C ASP A 20 20.23 15.80 6.62
N PRO A 21 21.30 15.82 5.79
CA PRO A 21 21.18 15.94 4.34
C PRO A 21 20.51 14.73 3.68
N ASP A 22 20.52 13.56 4.34
CA ASP A 22 19.81 12.34 3.91
C ASP A 22 18.29 12.42 4.13
N LEU A 23 17.80 13.38 4.94
CA LEU A 23 16.36 13.62 5.12
C LEU A 23 15.76 14.45 3.97
N ASN A 24 16.59 15.29 3.32
CA ASN A 24 16.13 16.30 2.36
C ASN A 24 16.26 15.86 0.89
N ASN A 25 17.13 14.88 0.58
CA ASN A 25 17.29 14.29 -0.75
C ASN A 25 16.40 13.04 -0.90
N ALA A 26 15.10 13.22 -0.73
CA ALA A 26 14.11 12.16 -0.68
C ALA A 26 13.85 11.51 -2.05
N GLU A 27 14.78 10.67 -2.52
CA GLU A 27 14.55 9.72 -3.60
C GLU A 27 14.51 8.29 -3.05
N GLY A 28 13.29 7.78 -2.84
CA GLY A 28 13.00 6.37 -2.61
C GLY A 28 13.01 5.87 -1.15
N THR A 29 12.83 4.56 -1.00
CA THR A 29 12.73 3.81 0.28
C THR A 29 13.97 3.95 1.18
N LEU A 30 15.10 4.39 0.63
CA LEU A 30 16.38 4.51 1.33
C LEU A 30 16.47 5.73 2.27
N ALA A 31 15.57 6.71 2.12
CA ALA A 31 15.47 7.89 2.98
C ALA A 31 14.53 7.69 4.19
N SER A 32 14.09 6.45 4.46
CA SER A 32 13.26 6.17 5.63
C SER A 32 14.01 6.50 6.93
N PRO A 33 13.44 7.31 7.83
CA PRO A 33 14.15 7.81 9.01
C PRO A 33 14.55 6.68 9.98
N PHE A 34 13.85 5.53 9.94
CA PHE A 34 14.27 4.32 10.67
C PHE A 34 15.56 3.71 10.12
N ILE A 35 15.72 3.73 8.79
CA ILE A 35 16.93 3.21 8.13
C ILE A 35 18.11 4.15 8.42
N ILE A 36 17.88 5.46 8.42
CA ILE A 36 18.88 6.49 8.75
C ILE A 36 19.34 6.37 10.21
N ALA A 37 18.42 6.19 11.16
CA ALA A 37 18.74 5.96 12.56
C ALA A 37 19.62 4.71 12.76
N VAL A 38 19.32 3.63 12.02
CA VAL A 38 20.08 2.37 12.10
C VAL A 38 21.44 2.45 11.41
N LYS A 39 21.55 3.16 10.30
CA LYS A 39 22.85 3.43 9.64
C LYS A 39 23.80 4.20 10.56
N ARG A 40 23.28 5.17 11.31
CA ARG A 40 24.05 5.92 12.33
C ARG A 40 24.40 5.09 13.56
N GLY A 41 23.57 4.11 13.91
CA GLY A 41 23.85 3.13 14.96
C GLY A 41 25.00 2.15 14.64
N GLY A 42 25.65 2.26 13.48
CA GLY A 42 26.90 1.55 13.16
C GLY A 42 26.74 0.11 12.67
N GLN A 43 25.52 -0.40 12.47
CA GLN A 43 25.27 -1.79 12.07
C GLN A 43 24.52 -1.87 10.72
N PRO A 44 25.22 -1.88 9.58
CA PRO A 44 24.59 -1.85 8.25
C PRO A 44 23.74 -3.10 7.94
N ALA A 45 24.03 -4.24 8.57
CA ALA A 45 23.24 -5.47 8.42
C ALA A 45 21.78 -5.30 8.87
N LEU A 46 21.53 -4.48 9.89
CA LEU A 46 20.19 -4.23 10.41
C LEU A 46 19.35 -3.37 9.46
N ALA A 47 19.97 -2.44 8.72
CA ALA A 47 19.29 -1.64 7.70
C ALA A 47 18.75 -2.51 6.54
N HIS A 48 19.53 -3.51 6.09
CA HIS A 48 19.09 -4.43 5.05
C HIS A 48 17.95 -5.34 5.53
N LEU A 49 17.99 -5.80 6.77
CA LEU A 49 16.90 -6.59 7.36
C LEU A 49 15.59 -5.77 7.40
N LEU A 50 15.65 -4.51 7.82
CA LEU A 50 14.47 -3.64 7.86
C LEU A 50 13.89 -3.40 6.46
N ASN A 51 14.73 -3.16 5.45
CA ASN A 51 14.26 -3.01 4.07
C ASN A 51 13.58 -4.29 3.56
N ALA A 52 14.15 -5.46 3.86
CA ALA A 52 13.55 -6.75 3.49
C ALA A 52 12.21 -6.99 4.20
N LEU A 53 12.09 -6.62 5.48
CA LEU A 53 10.85 -6.71 6.24
C LEU A 53 9.78 -5.77 5.65
N VAL A 54 10.13 -4.53 5.32
CA VAL A 54 9.19 -3.60 4.66
C VAL A 54 8.68 -4.21 3.36
N PHE A 55 9.58 -4.73 2.51
CA PHE A 55 9.19 -5.40 1.28
C PHE A 55 8.22 -6.57 1.51
N LEU A 56 8.51 -7.43 2.49
CA LEU A 56 7.65 -8.56 2.85
C LEU A 56 6.25 -8.10 3.33
N THR A 57 6.20 -7.06 4.16
CA THR A 57 4.93 -6.52 4.67
C THR A 57 4.07 -5.92 3.55
N VAL A 58 4.69 -5.19 2.61
CA VAL A 58 4.00 -4.60 1.46
C VAL A 58 3.45 -5.69 0.54
N LEU A 59 4.23 -6.75 0.28
CA LEU A 59 3.76 -7.91 -0.48
C LEU A 59 2.54 -8.58 0.18
N SER A 60 2.58 -8.78 1.50
CA SER A 60 1.47 -9.37 2.25
C SER A 60 0.20 -8.50 2.20
N CYS A 61 0.37 -7.18 2.36
CA CYS A 61 -0.72 -6.21 2.22
C CYS A 61 -1.31 -6.23 0.80
N GLY A 62 -0.46 -6.33 -0.22
CA GLY A 62 -0.87 -6.43 -1.63
C GLY A 62 -1.76 -7.64 -1.90
N VAL A 63 -1.34 -8.84 -1.49
CA VAL A 63 -2.14 -10.07 -1.67
C VAL A 63 -3.50 -9.99 -0.98
N THR A 64 -3.54 -9.43 0.24
CA THR A 64 -4.78 -9.25 0.99
C THR A 64 -5.71 -8.25 0.29
N SER A 65 -5.17 -7.14 -0.21
CA SER A 65 -5.94 -6.12 -0.92
C SER A 65 -6.54 -6.66 -2.22
N PHE A 66 -5.77 -7.44 -3.00
CA PHE A 66 -6.28 -8.13 -4.19
C PHE A 66 -7.40 -9.10 -3.84
N TYR A 67 -7.24 -9.88 -2.77
CA TYR A 67 -8.26 -10.83 -2.33
C TYR A 67 -9.58 -10.16 -1.92
N VAL A 68 -9.51 -9.06 -1.16
CA VAL A 68 -10.67 -8.28 -0.74
C VAL A 68 -11.37 -7.65 -1.95
N ALA A 69 -10.60 -7.07 -2.88
CA ALA A 69 -11.14 -6.45 -4.09
C ALA A 69 -11.93 -7.45 -4.95
N SER A 70 -11.38 -8.64 -5.20
CA SER A 70 -12.06 -9.66 -6.00
C SER A 70 -13.33 -10.17 -5.32
N ARG A 71 -13.33 -10.34 -4.00
CA ARG A 71 -14.54 -10.74 -3.25
C ARG A 71 -15.59 -9.65 -3.18
N ALA A 72 -15.19 -8.40 -3.00
CA ALA A 72 -16.11 -7.26 -3.06
C ALA A 72 -16.80 -7.22 -4.43
N LEU A 73 -16.05 -7.37 -5.52
CA LEU A 73 -16.59 -7.39 -6.88
C LEU A 73 -17.57 -8.55 -7.11
N THR A 74 -17.25 -9.75 -6.63
CA THR A 74 -18.17 -10.90 -6.72
C THR A 74 -19.43 -10.70 -5.87
N SER A 75 -19.32 -10.11 -4.68
CA SER A 75 -20.50 -9.83 -3.84
C SER A 75 -21.45 -8.82 -4.50
N MET A 76 -20.91 -7.83 -5.22
CA MET A 76 -21.71 -6.89 -6.01
C MET A 76 -22.40 -7.55 -7.21
N ALA A 77 -21.75 -8.55 -7.83
CA ALA A 77 -22.35 -9.34 -8.90
C ALA A 77 -23.45 -10.29 -8.36
N ASP A 78 -23.26 -10.88 -7.18
CA ASP A 78 -24.27 -11.71 -6.50
C ASP A 78 -25.51 -10.89 -6.10
N LEU A 79 -25.33 -9.60 -5.76
CA LEU A 79 -26.41 -8.66 -5.46
C LEU A 79 -27.13 -8.13 -6.72
N GLY A 80 -26.72 -8.55 -7.93
CA GLY A 80 -27.34 -8.14 -9.20
C GLY A 80 -27.04 -6.70 -9.63
N ILE A 81 -26.10 -6.02 -8.98
CA ILE A 81 -25.72 -4.62 -9.26
C ILE A 81 -24.79 -4.54 -10.49
N ILE A 82 -24.03 -5.60 -10.76
CA ILE A 82 -23.04 -5.69 -11.85
C ILE A 82 -23.31 -6.91 -12.73
N HIS A 83 -23.01 -6.81 -14.03
CA HIS A 83 -23.21 -7.85 -15.05
C HIS A 83 -22.69 -9.23 -14.58
N GLY A 84 -23.53 -10.27 -14.71
CA GLY A 84 -23.33 -11.60 -14.09
C GLY A 84 -22.07 -12.36 -14.49
N VAL A 85 -21.31 -11.88 -15.48
CA VAL A 85 -20.00 -12.41 -15.87
C VAL A 85 -18.97 -12.29 -14.72
N PHE A 86 -19.08 -11.25 -13.88
CA PHE A 86 -18.22 -11.07 -12.70
C PHE A 86 -18.59 -11.99 -11.51
N GLY A 87 -19.81 -12.55 -11.54
CA GLY A 87 -20.32 -13.51 -10.56
C GLY A 87 -19.98 -14.96 -10.91
N ARG A 88 -19.31 -15.22 -12.04
CA ARG A 88 -18.96 -16.57 -12.48
C ARG A 88 -17.90 -17.16 -11.55
N LYS A 89 -18.36 -17.95 -10.59
CA LYS A 89 -17.55 -18.74 -9.66
C LYS A 89 -17.19 -20.06 -10.33
N ASP A 90 -15.92 -20.45 -10.23
CA ASP A 90 -15.48 -21.80 -10.59
C ASP A 90 -16.09 -22.84 -9.63
N GLY A 91 -16.09 -24.13 -9.98
CA GLY A 91 -16.70 -25.22 -9.18
C GLY A 91 -16.13 -25.37 -7.75
N LYS A 92 -15.01 -24.69 -7.45
CA LYS A 92 -14.41 -24.56 -6.11
C LYS A 92 -14.78 -23.27 -5.38
N GLY A 93 -15.77 -22.51 -5.87
CA GLY A 93 -16.24 -21.24 -5.29
C GLY A 93 -15.29 -20.05 -5.49
N ARG A 94 -14.27 -20.19 -6.34
CA ARG A 94 -13.26 -19.14 -6.59
C ARG A 94 -13.72 -18.23 -7.73
N PRO A 95 -13.82 -16.91 -7.54
CA PRO A 95 -14.19 -15.98 -8.59
C PRO A 95 -12.96 -15.66 -9.48
N VAL A 96 -12.66 -16.56 -10.42
CA VAL A 96 -11.46 -16.47 -11.28
C VAL A 96 -11.54 -15.25 -12.21
N VAL A 97 -12.72 -14.93 -12.74
CA VAL A 97 -12.93 -13.78 -13.64
C VAL A 97 -12.69 -12.46 -12.91
N ALA A 98 -13.24 -12.31 -11.70
CA ALA A 98 -13.02 -11.12 -10.88
C ALA A 98 -11.55 -10.98 -10.46
N LEU A 99 -10.87 -12.10 -10.15
CA LEU A 99 -9.46 -12.11 -9.80
C LEU A 99 -8.56 -11.63 -10.95
N VAL A 100 -8.79 -12.16 -12.16
CA VAL A 100 -8.02 -11.76 -13.35
C VAL A 100 -8.24 -10.30 -13.68
N VAL A 101 -9.49 -9.81 -13.61
CA VAL A 101 -9.77 -8.39 -13.88
C VAL A 101 -9.12 -7.48 -12.82
N SER A 102 -9.23 -7.81 -11.53
CA SER A 102 -8.54 -7.07 -10.47
C SER A 102 -7.02 -7.07 -10.65
N GLY A 103 -6.44 -8.20 -11.08
CA GLY A 103 -5.00 -8.33 -11.33
C GLY A 103 -4.52 -7.56 -12.55
N VAL A 104 -5.26 -7.59 -13.66
CA VAL A 104 -4.93 -6.85 -14.90
C VAL A 104 -5.04 -5.35 -14.67
N LEU A 105 -6.12 -4.89 -14.01
CA LEU A 105 -6.28 -3.48 -13.67
C LEU A 105 -5.20 -3.03 -12.68
N GLY A 106 -5.01 -3.75 -11.57
CA GLY A 106 -4.01 -3.39 -10.56
C GLY A 106 -2.58 -3.43 -11.10
N GLY A 107 -2.23 -4.48 -11.86
CA GLY A 107 -0.92 -4.62 -12.48
C GLY A 107 -0.66 -3.58 -13.58
N GLY A 108 -1.65 -3.30 -14.43
CA GLY A 108 -1.57 -2.26 -15.46
C GLY A 108 -1.41 -0.85 -14.86
N LEU A 109 -2.13 -0.55 -13.77
CA LEU A 109 -1.98 0.72 -13.05
C LEU A 109 -0.61 0.82 -12.37
N THR A 110 -0.06 -0.28 -11.87
CA THR A 110 1.27 -0.30 -11.23
C THR A 110 2.39 -0.04 -12.23
N TYR A 111 2.22 -0.42 -13.51
CA TYR A 111 3.21 -0.16 -14.57
C TYR A 111 3.48 1.34 -14.78
N LEU A 112 2.51 2.21 -14.51
CA LEU A 112 2.68 3.66 -14.57
C LEU A 112 3.72 4.19 -13.56
N ASN A 113 4.01 3.43 -12.49
CA ASN A 113 5.00 3.81 -11.49
C ASN A 113 6.46 3.65 -11.99
N CYS A 114 6.69 2.99 -13.13
CA CYS A 114 8.03 2.65 -13.64
C CYS A 114 8.70 3.77 -14.48
N ASN A 115 7.98 4.85 -14.83
CA ASN A 115 8.45 5.89 -15.76
C ASN A 115 8.93 7.16 -15.00
N ASP A 116 9.85 6.99 -14.05
CA ASP A 116 10.57 8.06 -13.33
C ASP A 116 9.79 8.99 -12.38
N THR A 117 8.45 8.97 -12.35
CA THR A 117 7.67 9.80 -11.40
C THR A 117 6.82 8.98 -10.41
N ALA A 118 7.45 8.01 -9.75
CA ALA A 118 6.81 7.13 -8.76
C ALA A 118 6.04 7.92 -7.67
N THR A 119 6.60 9.04 -7.21
CA THR A 119 6.04 9.89 -6.16
C THR A 119 4.72 10.57 -6.58
N VAL A 120 4.61 11.04 -7.82
CA VAL A 120 3.39 11.71 -8.31
C VAL A 120 2.28 10.69 -8.54
N VAL A 121 2.61 9.55 -9.16
CA VAL A 121 1.64 8.47 -9.39
C VAL A 121 1.12 7.91 -8.06
N TYR A 122 2.00 7.73 -7.08
CA TYR A 122 1.60 7.36 -5.72
C TYR A 122 0.67 8.42 -5.10
N GLY A 123 0.97 9.71 -5.27
CA GLY A 123 0.13 10.81 -4.81
C GLY A 123 -1.29 10.77 -5.39
N TRP A 124 -1.44 10.45 -6.68
CA TRP A 124 -2.74 10.28 -7.32
C TRP A 124 -3.54 9.13 -6.70
N PHE A 125 -2.92 7.96 -6.50
CA PHE A 125 -3.58 6.81 -5.90
C PHE A 125 -3.97 7.04 -4.44
N SER A 126 -3.08 7.66 -3.64
CA SER A 126 -3.35 8.01 -2.25
C SER A 126 -4.53 8.98 -2.12
N SER A 127 -4.59 9.99 -3.00
CA SER A 127 -5.69 10.96 -3.03
C SER A 127 -7.03 10.30 -3.39
N LEU A 128 -7.01 9.38 -4.36
CA LEU A 128 -8.19 8.64 -4.79
C LEU A 128 -8.73 7.74 -3.67
N VAL A 129 -7.86 6.97 -2.99
CA VAL A 129 -8.27 6.14 -1.85
C VAL A 129 -8.90 6.97 -0.73
N SER A 130 -8.29 8.13 -0.44
CA SER A 130 -8.80 9.05 0.59
C SER A 130 -10.20 9.58 0.25
N PHE A 131 -10.44 9.90 -1.03
CA PHE A 131 -11.76 10.31 -1.51
C PHE A 131 -12.82 9.21 -1.35
N PHE A 132 -12.50 7.97 -1.74
CA PHE A 132 -13.41 6.83 -1.58
C PHE A 132 -13.76 6.57 -0.11
N PHE A 133 -12.77 6.61 0.78
CA PHE A 133 -13.02 6.41 2.22
C PHE A 133 -13.96 7.48 2.77
N ARG A 134 -13.76 8.74 2.37
CA ARG A 134 -14.61 9.86 2.80
C ARG A 134 -16.05 9.74 2.31
N MET A 135 -16.29 9.24 1.10
CA MET A 135 -17.65 8.97 0.61
C MET A 135 -18.36 7.87 1.39
N VAL A 136 -17.63 6.85 1.86
CA VAL A 136 -18.20 5.77 2.68
C VAL A 136 -18.62 6.28 4.05
N GLU A 137 -17.88 7.23 4.63
CA GLU A 137 -18.22 7.87 5.90
C GLU A 137 -19.50 8.71 5.78
N ASP A 138 -19.65 9.48 4.70
CA ASP A 138 -20.82 10.34 4.44
C ASP A 138 -22.12 9.53 4.31
N LYS A 139 -22.05 8.34 3.70
CA LYS A 139 -23.17 7.41 3.59
C LYS A 139 -23.57 6.72 4.90
N ARG A 140 -22.77 6.86 5.97
CA ARG A 140 -22.98 6.19 7.26
C ARG A 140 -23.65 7.08 8.32
N VAL A 141 -23.94 8.34 7.98
CA VAL A 141 -24.70 9.32 8.79
C VAL A 141 -26.06 9.55 8.18
#